data_AF-A0A968HMU0-F1
#
_entry.id   AF-A0A968HMU0-F1
#
_cell.length_a   1.000
_cell.length_b   1.000
_cell.length_c   1.000
_cell.angle_alpha   90.00
_cell.angle_beta   90.00
_cell.angle_gamma   90.00
#
_symmetry.space_group_name_H-M   'P 1'
#
loop_
_entity.id
_entity.type
_entity.pdbx_description
1 polymer ?
#
loop_
_entity_poly.entity_id
_entity_poly.type
_entity_poly.pdbx_seq_one_letter_code
_entity_poly.pdbx_strand_id
1 'polypeptide(L)'
;MAEAILENPTTILNMQERKLKDEKVAAMKAEGVEYEQRMEELEKVSYPKPNAEFIYDTFNAFTRKHPWVGRENIRPKSIARDMYERWATFNDYVREYGLTRSEGLLLRHLHQTYKTLEQSVPESHKSEAVVDAIAWLRATIERVDSSLVQEWERMLSGAHDLEDRLIAKLERMRPEELDISLDRKVFYARIRAELHHLVHALARRDWEEALGSIRARPDLEGEDWTEGPGSSRRWILTLRISVAWMF
;
A
#
# COMPACT_ATOMS: atom_id res chain seq x y z
N MET A 1 -4.63 12.02 6.60
CA MET A 1 -5.97 12.31 7.17
C MET A 1 -6.74 11.03 7.44
N ALA A 2 -6.90 10.12 6.46
CA ALA A 2 -7.59 8.83 6.67
C ALA A 2 -6.97 7.94 7.76
N GLU A 3 -5.63 7.80 7.80
CA GLU A 3 -4.99 6.95 8.80
C GLU A 3 -5.20 7.46 10.24
N ALA A 4 -5.44 8.76 10.44
CA ALA A 4 -5.53 9.36 11.78
C ALA A 4 -6.77 8.89 12.58
N ILE A 5 -7.82 8.43 11.88
CA ILE A 5 -9.04 7.93 12.51
C ILE A 5 -9.05 6.40 12.69
N LEU A 6 -8.04 5.70 12.16
CA LEU A 6 -7.91 4.26 12.31
C LEU A 6 -7.28 3.89 13.66
N GLU A 7 -7.45 2.63 14.07
CA GLU A 7 -6.74 2.09 15.23
C GLU A 7 -5.22 2.09 15.01
N ASN A 8 -4.44 2.13 16.10
CA ASN A 8 -2.98 2.03 16.00
C ASN A 8 -2.58 0.56 15.84
N PRO A 9 -1.96 0.14 14.71
CA PRO A 9 -1.25 -1.13 14.66
C PRO A 9 0.07 -0.98 15.42
N THR A 10 0.00 -1.05 16.75
CA THR A 10 1.11 -0.73 17.67
C THR A 10 2.39 -1.49 17.33
N THR A 11 2.30 -2.76 16.97
CA THR A 11 3.48 -3.55 16.55
C THR A 11 4.21 -2.91 15.37
N ILE A 12 3.49 -2.41 14.36
CA ILE A 12 4.10 -1.77 13.18
C ILE A 12 4.72 -0.43 13.56
N LEU A 13 3.98 0.40 14.31
CA LEU A 13 4.47 1.72 14.73
C LEU A 13 5.72 1.61 15.62
N ASN A 14 5.77 0.61 16.49
CA ASN A 14 6.94 0.34 17.32
C ASN A 14 8.16 -0.06 16.47
N MET A 15 7.96 -0.83 15.39
CA MET A 15 9.06 -1.18 14.47
C MET A 15 9.54 0.03 13.66
N GLN A 16 8.65 0.92 13.25
CA GLN A 16 9.03 2.19 12.62
C GLN A 16 9.85 3.06 13.59
N GLU A 17 9.37 3.24 14.81
CA GLU A 17 10.06 4.02 15.85
C GLU A 17 11.43 3.41 16.19
N ARG A 18 11.51 2.08 16.31
CA ARG A 18 12.76 1.38 16.55
C ARG A 18 13.79 1.64 15.45
N LYS A 19 13.41 1.50 14.18
CA LYS A 19 14.30 1.76 13.04
C LYS A 19 14.84 3.20 13.08
N LEU A 20 13.97 4.18 13.31
CA LEU A 20 14.37 5.60 13.45
C LEU A 20 15.33 5.82 14.63
N LYS A 21 15.09 5.15 15.76
CA LYS A 21 16.01 5.19 16.91
C LYS A 21 17.35 4.56 16.56
N ASP A 22 17.37 3.41 15.92
CA ASP A 22 18.59 2.70 15.52
C ASP A 22 19.45 3.56 14.56
N GLU A 23 18.81 4.19 13.57
CA GLU A 23 19.46 5.14 12.65
C GLU A 23 20.02 6.37 13.37
N LYS A 24 19.24 6.97 14.28
CA LYS A 24 19.68 8.14 15.07
C LYS A 24 20.84 7.79 16.00
N VAL A 25 20.81 6.62 16.64
CA VAL A 25 21.93 6.13 17.46
C VAL A 25 23.19 5.96 16.63
N ALA A 26 23.08 5.37 15.44
CA ALA A 26 24.22 5.17 14.56
C ALA A 26 24.85 6.50 14.12
N ALA A 27 24.04 7.48 13.72
CA ALA A 27 24.50 8.82 13.36
C ALA A 27 25.20 9.52 14.54
N MET A 28 24.55 9.56 15.71
CA MET A 28 25.11 10.21 16.89
C MET A 28 26.41 9.53 17.39
N LYS A 29 26.54 8.21 17.23
CA LYS A 29 27.81 7.51 17.50
C LYS A 29 28.92 7.93 16.53
N ALA A 30 28.61 8.10 15.25
CA ALA A 30 29.57 8.56 14.25
C ALA A 30 30.00 10.02 14.51
N GLU A 31 29.11 10.83 15.06
CA GLU A 31 29.36 12.23 15.46
C GLU A 31 30.08 12.36 16.83
N GLY A 32 30.27 11.26 17.55
CA GLY A 32 30.93 11.26 18.87
C GLY A 32 30.09 11.84 20.00
N VAL A 33 28.76 11.83 19.88
CA VAL A 33 27.84 12.36 20.92
C VAL A 33 27.87 11.49 22.18
N GLU A 34 27.96 12.15 23.33
CA GLU A 34 27.98 11.52 24.65
C GLU A 34 26.73 10.66 24.92
N TYR A 35 26.91 9.61 25.73
CA TYR A 35 25.84 8.63 25.98
C TYR A 35 24.57 9.26 26.56
N GLU A 36 24.68 10.12 27.56
CA GLU A 36 23.53 10.77 28.20
C GLU A 36 22.74 11.62 27.21
N GLN A 37 23.44 12.44 26.40
CA GLN A 37 22.82 13.24 25.37
C GLN A 37 22.15 12.38 24.29
N ARG A 38 22.75 11.23 23.93
CA ARG A 38 22.09 10.26 23.03
C ARG A 38 20.79 9.73 23.63
N MET A 39 20.76 9.40 24.92
CA MET A 39 19.54 8.88 25.56
C MET A 39 18.41 9.94 25.56
N GLU A 40 18.73 11.19 25.90
CA GLU A 40 17.76 12.29 25.85
C GLU A 40 17.19 12.50 24.44
N GLU A 41 18.06 12.45 23.43
CA GLU A 41 17.65 12.61 22.04
C GLU A 41 16.83 11.44 21.50
N LEU A 42 17.01 10.23 22.03
CA LEU A 42 16.21 9.05 21.64
C LEU A 42 14.84 9.02 22.28
N GLU A 43 14.65 9.57 23.48
CA GLU A 43 13.33 9.70 24.10
C GLU A 43 12.40 10.60 23.29
N LYS A 44 12.95 11.56 22.56
CA LYS A 44 12.21 12.47 21.66
C LYS A 44 11.78 11.80 20.35
N VAL A 45 12.35 10.65 19.99
CA VAL A 45 12.04 9.96 18.73
C VAL A 45 10.73 9.19 18.87
N SER A 46 9.81 9.46 17.95
CA SER A 46 8.54 8.74 17.79
C SER A 46 8.34 8.40 16.31
N TYR A 47 7.39 7.50 16.02
CA TYR A 47 6.97 7.24 14.64
C TYR A 47 6.48 8.52 13.93
N PRO A 48 6.58 8.61 12.60
CA PRO A 48 6.20 9.80 11.86
C PRO A 48 4.70 10.11 11.98
N LYS A 49 4.37 11.39 12.17
CA LYS A 49 3.00 11.90 12.29
C LYS A 49 2.79 13.07 11.32
N PRO A 50 2.70 12.81 10.01
CA PRO A 50 2.62 13.88 9.02
C PRO A 50 1.39 14.76 9.24
N ASN A 51 1.59 16.08 9.15
CA ASN A 51 0.55 17.10 9.37
C ASN A 51 -0.14 17.01 10.75
N ALA A 52 0.55 16.51 11.79
CA ALA A 52 -0.04 16.31 13.12
C ALA A 52 -0.68 17.58 13.68
N GLU A 53 0.02 18.73 13.61
CA GLU A 53 -0.49 20.02 14.10
C GLU A 53 -1.82 20.39 13.41
N PHE A 54 -1.82 20.45 12.08
CA PHE A 54 -3.03 20.72 11.29
C PHE A 54 -4.17 19.74 11.61
N ILE A 55 -3.86 18.45 11.73
CA ILE A 55 -4.85 17.41 12.01
C ILE A 55 -5.47 17.60 13.41
N TYR A 56 -4.64 17.82 14.44
CA TYR A 56 -5.11 18.06 15.79
C TYR A 56 -5.88 19.38 15.90
N ASP A 57 -5.40 20.46 15.29
CA ASP A 57 -6.07 21.76 15.32
C ASP A 57 -7.45 21.71 14.68
N THR A 58 -7.54 21.06 13.51
CA THR A 58 -8.82 20.87 12.80
C THR A 58 -9.78 20.03 13.63
N PHE A 59 -9.30 18.93 14.23
CA PHE A 59 -10.13 18.07 15.07
C PHE A 59 -10.57 18.78 16.36
N ASN A 60 -9.69 19.52 17.02
CA ASN A 60 -10.01 20.31 18.20
C ASN A 60 -11.03 21.42 17.88
N ALA A 61 -10.96 22.03 16.69
CA ALA A 61 -11.97 22.98 16.24
C ALA A 61 -13.33 22.31 15.99
N PHE A 62 -13.33 21.09 15.47
CA PHE A 62 -14.53 20.29 15.27
C PHE A 62 -15.17 19.87 16.61
N THR A 63 -14.40 19.31 17.55
CA THR A 63 -14.92 18.85 18.85
C THR A 63 -15.55 19.97 19.67
N ARG A 64 -15.01 21.20 19.60
CA ARG A 64 -15.61 22.39 20.23
C ARG A 64 -17.05 22.67 19.76
N LYS A 65 -17.38 22.31 18.51
CA LYS A 65 -18.72 22.50 17.92
C LYS A 65 -19.63 21.28 18.07
N HIS A 66 -19.06 20.13 18.44
CA HIS A 66 -19.76 18.84 18.49
C HIS A 66 -19.50 18.13 19.83
N PRO A 67 -20.17 18.55 20.93
CA PRO A 67 -19.89 18.05 22.29
C PRO A 67 -20.18 16.56 22.51
N TRP A 68 -20.90 15.91 21.59
CA TRP A 68 -21.16 14.47 21.62
C TRP A 68 -19.99 13.63 21.11
N VAL A 69 -19.01 14.25 20.45
CA VAL A 69 -17.75 13.59 20.11
C VAL A 69 -17.09 13.28 21.45
N GLY A 70 -17.12 12.01 21.85
CA GLY A 70 -16.73 11.56 23.18
C GLY A 70 -15.25 11.75 23.48
N ARG A 71 -14.71 10.92 24.39
CA ARG A 71 -13.30 11.00 24.80
C ARG A 71 -12.30 10.39 23.80
N GLU A 72 -12.78 9.84 22.70
CA GLU A 72 -11.94 9.23 21.67
C GLU A 72 -11.19 10.34 20.91
N ASN A 73 -9.86 10.25 20.91
CA ASN A 73 -9.00 11.17 20.20
C ASN A 73 -8.43 10.52 18.93
N ILE A 74 -8.10 11.34 17.95
CA ILE A 74 -7.43 10.90 16.73
C ILE A 74 -5.95 10.60 16.98
N ARG A 75 -5.39 9.72 16.16
CA ARG A 75 -4.04 9.17 16.31
C ARG A 75 -3.31 9.26 14.98
N PRO A 76 -2.76 10.44 14.61
CA PRO A 76 -2.04 10.62 13.35
C PRO A 76 -0.88 9.62 13.24
N LYS A 77 -0.71 9.03 12.06
CA LYS A 77 0.34 8.09 11.69
C LYS A 77 0.46 8.02 10.16
N SER A 78 1.51 7.37 9.67
CA SER A 78 1.78 7.21 8.24
C SER A 78 2.44 5.86 7.95
N ILE A 79 1.62 4.83 7.78
CA ILE A 79 2.09 3.50 7.33
C ILE A 79 1.79 3.37 5.86
N ALA A 80 0.51 3.49 5.47
CA ALA A 80 0.09 3.43 4.08
C ALA A 80 0.70 4.58 3.26
N ARG A 81 0.73 5.78 3.85
CA ARG A 81 1.36 6.95 3.22
C ARG A 81 2.86 6.74 2.99
N ASP A 82 3.57 6.22 3.98
CA ASP A 82 5.02 5.98 3.87
C ASP A 82 5.32 4.95 2.77
N MET A 83 4.54 3.87 2.71
CA MET A 83 4.65 2.90 1.60
C MET A 83 4.36 3.53 0.24
N TYR A 84 3.32 4.38 0.14
CA TYR A 84 2.94 5.03 -1.11
C TYR A 84 4.00 6.04 -1.59
N GLU A 85 4.50 6.90 -0.69
CA GLU A 85 5.48 7.94 -1.04
C GLU A 85 6.85 7.35 -1.41
N ARG A 86 7.25 6.26 -0.73
CA ARG A 86 8.48 5.52 -1.04
C ARG A 86 8.28 4.46 -2.11
N TRP A 87 7.04 4.29 -2.59
CA TRP A 87 6.70 3.29 -3.57
C TRP A 87 7.10 1.86 -3.16
N ALA A 88 7.11 1.59 -1.85
CA ALA A 88 7.55 0.33 -1.28
C ALA A 88 6.52 -0.77 -1.55
N THR A 89 6.98 -1.94 -1.99
CA THR A 89 6.12 -3.12 -2.08
C THR A 89 5.77 -3.63 -0.68
N PHE A 90 4.71 -4.42 -0.57
CA PHE A 90 4.35 -5.08 0.69
C PHE A 90 5.52 -5.90 1.25
N ASN A 91 6.14 -6.73 0.41
CA ASN A 91 7.25 -7.59 0.80
C ASN A 91 8.50 -6.80 1.21
N ASP A 92 8.82 -5.71 0.49
CA ASP A 92 9.95 -4.86 0.88
C ASP A 92 9.70 -4.20 2.24
N TYR A 93 8.48 -3.72 2.47
CA TYR A 93 8.11 -3.10 3.74
C TYR A 93 8.16 -4.10 4.91
N VAL A 94 7.69 -5.33 4.69
CA VAL A 94 7.77 -6.42 5.67
C VAL A 94 9.22 -6.74 6.01
N ARG A 95 10.09 -6.89 5.00
CA ARG A 95 11.53 -7.16 5.20
C ARG A 95 12.21 -6.00 5.91
N GLU A 96 11.95 -4.77 5.47
CA GLU A 96 12.59 -3.56 5.96
C GLU A 96 12.33 -3.33 7.46
N TYR A 97 11.10 -3.55 7.91
CA TYR A 97 10.70 -3.35 9.30
C TYR A 97 10.65 -4.65 10.11
N GLY A 98 11.07 -5.78 9.55
CA GLY A 98 11.08 -7.07 10.25
C GLY A 98 9.67 -7.53 10.69
N LEU A 99 8.67 -7.34 9.84
CA LEU A 99 7.26 -7.59 10.14
C LEU A 99 6.79 -9.01 9.80
N THR A 100 7.71 -9.98 9.65
CA THR A 100 7.37 -11.38 9.27
C THR A 100 6.38 -12.04 10.23
N ARG A 101 6.25 -11.52 11.46
CA ARG A 101 5.25 -11.94 12.47
C ARG A 101 4.13 -10.93 12.67
N SER A 102 3.89 -10.03 11.73
CA SER A 102 2.80 -9.04 11.77
C SER A 102 2.33 -8.63 10.37
N GLU A 103 2.48 -9.49 9.37
CA GLU A 103 2.11 -9.17 7.99
C GLU A 103 0.60 -9.01 7.83
N GLY A 104 -0.20 -9.89 8.46
CA GLY A 104 -1.66 -9.75 8.48
C GLY A 104 -2.13 -8.44 9.12
N LEU A 105 -1.44 -7.96 10.16
CA LEU A 105 -1.71 -6.66 10.77
C LEU A 105 -1.46 -5.51 9.78
N LEU A 106 -0.39 -5.60 8.99
CA LEU A 106 -0.09 -4.63 7.94
C LEU A 106 -1.16 -4.66 6.85
N LEU A 107 -1.50 -5.84 6.34
CA LEU A 107 -2.53 -6.01 5.30
C LEU A 107 -3.88 -5.47 5.76
N ARG A 108 -4.27 -5.75 7.02
CA ARG A 108 -5.48 -5.21 7.63
C ARG A 108 -5.47 -3.69 7.67
N HIS A 109 -4.36 -3.09 8.12
CA HIS A 109 -4.22 -1.64 8.19
C HIS A 109 -4.29 -0.99 6.80
N LEU A 110 -3.66 -1.61 5.79
CA LEU A 110 -3.73 -1.15 4.39
C LEU A 110 -5.16 -1.24 3.84
N HIS A 111 -5.86 -2.35 4.07
CA HIS A 111 -7.26 -2.49 3.66
C HIS A 111 -8.17 -1.48 4.34
N GLN A 112 -8.02 -1.27 5.65
CA GLN A 112 -8.78 -0.25 6.38
C GLN A 112 -8.51 1.14 5.80
N THR A 113 -7.25 1.48 5.51
CA THR A 113 -6.88 2.75 4.89
C THR A 113 -7.51 2.93 3.51
N TYR A 114 -7.44 1.90 2.66
CA TYR A 114 -8.10 1.89 1.35
C TYR A 114 -9.61 2.13 1.47
N LYS A 115 -10.31 1.38 2.33
CA LYS A 115 -11.76 1.53 2.51
C LYS A 115 -12.13 2.91 3.05
N THR A 116 -11.38 3.44 4.01
CA THR A 116 -11.60 4.78 4.55
C THR A 116 -11.41 5.85 3.48
N LEU A 117 -10.37 5.78 2.66
CA LEU A 117 -10.16 6.73 1.56
C LEU A 117 -11.27 6.64 0.51
N GLU A 118 -11.69 5.43 0.17
CA GLU A 118 -12.72 5.19 -0.84
C GLU A 118 -14.11 5.67 -0.40
N GLN A 119 -14.47 5.45 0.87
CA GLN A 119 -15.82 5.67 1.40
C GLN A 119 -16.00 7.01 2.11
N SER A 120 -14.97 7.54 2.77
CA SER A 120 -15.10 8.75 3.59
C SER A 120 -14.85 10.04 2.82
N VAL A 121 -14.21 9.99 1.65
CA VAL A 121 -13.98 11.16 0.80
C VAL A 121 -15.06 11.23 -0.27
N PRO A 122 -15.91 12.28 -0.30
CA PRO A 122 -16.90 12.46 -1.36
C PRO A 122 -16.23 12.53 -2.74
N GLU A 123 -16.89 11.99 -3.77
CA GLU A 123 -16.31 11.89 -5.12
C GLU A 123 -15.88 13.26 -5.69
N SER A 124 -16.65 14.32 -5.41
CA SER A 124 -16.31 15.70 -5.80
C SER A 124 -15.05 16.26 -5.14
N HIS A 125 -14.59 15.66 -4.04
CA HIS A 125 -13.42 16.08 -3.26
C HIS A 125 -12.24 15.11 -3.41
N LYS A 126 -12.38 14.03 -4.20
CA LYS A 126 -11.26 13.16 -4.55
C LYS A 126 -10.36 13.86 -5.56
N SER A 127 -9.27 14.43 -5.05
CA SER A 127 -8.18 14.93 -5.89
C SER A 127 -7.51 13.79 -6.67
N GLU A 128 -6.79 14.11 -7.74
CA GLU A 128 -6.07 13.11 -8.54
C GLU A 128 -5.11 12.28 -7.68
N ALA A 129 -4.39 12.92 -6.75
CA ALA A 129 -3.50 12.23 -5.82
C ALA A 129 -4.23 11.23 -4.91
N VAL A 130 -5.46 11.53 -4.50
CA VAL A 130 -6.28 10.60 -3.72
C VAL A 130 -6.73 9.41 -4.57
N VAL A 131 -7.14 9.67 -5.82
CA VAL A 131 -7.53 8.60 -6.76
C VAL A 131 -6.34 7.67 -7.03
N ASP A 132 -5.14 8.23 -7.23
CA ASP A 132 -3.90 7.46 -7.41
C ASP A 132 -3.53 6.64 -6.19
N ALA A 133 -3.62 7.24 -4.99
CA ALA A 133 -3.35 6.51 -3.74
C ALA A 133 -4.34 5.35 -3.54
N ILE A 134 -5.63 5.55 -3.83
CA ILE A 134 -6.64 4.48 -3.77
C ILE A 134 -6.32 3.37 -4.76
N ALA A 135 -5.99 3.71 -6.01
CA ALA A 135 -5.67 2.74 -7.05
C ALA A 135 -4.40 1.93 -6.70
N TRP A 136 -3.37 2.60 -6.18
CA TRP A 136 -2.13 1.96 -5.73
C TRP A 136 -2.35 1.05 -4.52
N LEU A 137 -3.10 1.50 -3.50
CA LEU A 137 -3.44 0.64 -2.35
C LEU A 137 -4.21 -0.60 -2.80
N ARG A 138 -5.18 -0.43 -3.70
CA ARG A 138 -5.95 -1.56 -4.24
C ARG A 138 -5.04 -2.54 -4.99
N ALA A 139 -4.19 -2.06 -5.89
CA ALA A 139 -3.27 -2.90 -6.64
C ALA A 139 -2.29 -3.64 -5.70
N THR A 140 -1.77 -2.95 -4.69
CA THR A 140 -0.88 -3.54 -3.67
C THR A 140 -1.59 -4.66 -2.91
N ILE A 141 -2.81 -4.42 -2.43
CA ILE A 141 -3.59 -5.39 -1.65
C ILE A 141 -3.96 -6.62 -2.50
N GLU A 142 -4.34 -6.43 -3.76
CA GLU A 142 -4.72 -7.52 -4.67
C GLU A 142 -3.53 -8.41 -5.07
N ARG A 143 -2.31 -7.87 -4.98
CA ARG A 143 -1.07 -8.59 -5.27
C ARG A 143 -0.52 -9.36 -4.07
N VAL A 144 -0.93 -9.06 -2.83
CA VAL A 144 -0.46 -9.82 -1.67
C VAL A 144 -0.99 -11.25 -1.80
N ASP A 145 -0.06 -12.17 -2.01
CA ASP A 145 -0.37 -13.55 -2.39
C ASP A 145 -1.16 -14.27 -1.29
N SER A 146 -2.20 -14.98 -1.70
CA SER A 146 -3.13 -15.72 -0.81
C SER A 146 -2.46 -16.77 0.08
N SER A 147 -1.21 -17.15 -0.22
CA SER A 147 -0.41 -18.09 0.58
C SER A 147 0.03 -17.50 1.93
N LEU A 148 0.35 -16.20 1.99
CA LEU A 148 0.66 -15.51 3.24
C LEU A 148 -0.56 -15.53 4.15
N VAL A 149 -1.70 -15.10 3.62
CA VAL A 149 -2.99 -15.12 4.32
C VAL A 149 -3.32 -16.49 4.94
N GLN A 150 -3.09 -17.58 4.22
CA GLN A 150 -3.34 -18.95 4.69
C GLN A 150 -2.32 -19.46 5.73
N GLU A 151 -1.07 -19.03 5.65
CA GLU A 151 -0.05 -19.38 6.66
C GLU A 151 -0.26 -18.62 7.97
N TRP A 152 -0.85 -17.43 7.88
CA TRP A 152 -1.33 -16.62 8.98
C TRP A 152 -2.58 -17.20 9.69
N GLU A 153 -3.56 -17.72 8.94
CA GLU A 153 -4.71 -18.47 9.47
C GLU A 153 -4.29 -19.66 10.37
N ARG A 154 -3.15 -20.31 10.07
CA ARG A 154 -2.65 -21.46 10.83
C ARG A 154 -2.01 -21.08 12.17
N MET A 155 -1.58 -19.83 12.36
CA MET A 155 -0.84 -19.40 13.56
C MET A 155 -1.72 -18.76 14.65
N LEU A 156 -2.96 -18.35 14.35
CA LEU A 156 -3.83 -17.57 15.26
C LEU A 156 -5.21 -18.22 15.41
N SER A 157 -5.28 -19.31 16.16
CA SER A 157 -6.50 -20.04 16.54
C SER A 157 -7.45 -19.27 17.49
N GLY A 158 -7.64 -17.96 17.27
CA GLY A 158 -8.49 -17.10 18.11
C GLY A 158 -8.91 -15.75 17.52
N ALA A 159 -8.50 -15.38 16.29
CA ALA A 159 -8.88 -14.11 15.64
C ALA A 159 -9.66 -14.30 14.32
N HIS A 160 -10.14 -15.52 14.06
CA HIS A 160 -10.65 -15.98 12.75
C HIS A 160 -11.80 -15.15 12.16
N ASP A 161 -12.72 -14.64 12.97
CA ASP A 161 -14.03 -14.20 12.45
C ASP A 161 -14.01 -12.87 11.67
N LEU A 162 -12.98 -12.04 11.84
CA LEU A 162 -12.81 -10.77 11.10
C LEU A 162 -11.89 -10.91 9.88
N GLU A 163 -10.96 -11.87 9.95
CA GLU A 163 -9.92 -12.13 8.96
C GLU A 163 -10.51 -12.93 7.78
N ASP A 164 -11.33 -13.95 8.05
CA ASP A 164 -12.09 -14.70 7.03
C ASP A 164 -13.02 -13.77 6.23
N ARG A 165 -13.59 -12.75 6.89
CA ARG A 165 -14.42 -11.72 6.21
C ARG A 165 -13.58 -10.79 5.34
N LEU A 166 -12.37 -10.44 5.77
CA LEU A 166 -11.44 -9.62 5.00
C LEU A 166 -11.01 -10.36 3.74
N ILE A 167 -10.63 -11.63 3.85
CA ILE A 167 -10.24 -12.50 2.75
C ILE A 167 -11.40 -12.66 1.77
N ALA A 168 -12.58 -13.09 2.25
CA ALA A 168 -13.77 -13.22 1.41
C ALA A 168 -14.19 -11.90 0.73
N LYS A 169 -13.88 -10.74 1.34
CA LYS A 169 -14.13 -9.43 0.76
C LYS A 169 -13.07 -9.04 -0.27
N LEU A 170 -11.80 -9.36 -0.04
CA LEU A 170 -10.72 -9.19 -1.03
C LEU A 170 -10.97 -10.06 -2.26
N GLU A 171 -11.47 -11.28 -2.06
CA GLU A 171 -11.86 -12.17 -3.16
C GLU A 171 -13.05 -11.63 -3.95
N ARG A 172 -14.06 -11.05 -3.29
CA ARG A 172 -15.17 -10.32 -3.94
C ARG A 172 -14.74 -9.02 -4.60
N MET A 173 -13.62 -8.43 -4.18
CA MET A 173 -13.04 -7.24 -4.79
C MET A 173 -12.19 -7.55 -6.03
N ARG A 174 -11.90 -8.84 -6.33
CA ARG A 174 -11.42 -9.23 -7.66
C ARG A 174 -12.45 -8.71 -8.66
N PRO A 175 -12.05 -7.94 -9.69
CA PRO A 175 -13.00 -7.13 -10.43
C PRO A 175 -14.10 -8.00 -11.05
N GLU A 176 -15.36 -7.78 -10.63
CA GLU A 176 -16.44 -7.73 -11.61
C GLU A 176 -16.03 -6.63 -12.59
N GLU A 177 -15.98 -6.98 -13.87
CA GLU A 177 -15.45 -6.18 -14.98
C GLU A 177 -15.76 -4.69 -14.79
N LEU A 178 -14.77 -3.92 -14.34
CA LEU A 178 -14.90 -2.47 -14.29
C LEU A 178 -15.18 -2.02 -15.71
N ASP A 179 -16.36 -1.44 -15.96
CA ASP A 179 -16.68 -0.86 -17.26
C ASP A 179 -15.69 0.28 -17.52
N ILE A 180 -14.72 -0.06 -18.36
CA ILE A 180 -13.51 0.69 -18.71
C ILE A 180 -13.86 2.06 -19.32
N SER A 181 -15.13 2.24 -19.71
CA SER A 181 -15.65 3.44 -20.39
C SER A 181 -16.21 4.53 -19.46
N LEU A 182 -16.47 4.24 -18.18
CA LEU A 182 -17.26 5.15 -17.32
C LEU A 182 -16.42 6.14 -16.50
N ASP A 183 -15.19 5.81 -16.10
CA ASP A 183 -14.32 6.72 -15.35
C ASP A 183 -12.84 6.65 -15.81
N ARG A 184 -12.50 7.58 -16.70
CA ARG A 184 -11.15 7.71 -17.26
C ARG A 184 -10.08 8.00 -16.21
N LYS A 185 -10.41 8.71 -15.13
CA LYS A 185 -9.43 9.06 -14.08
C LYS A 185 -9.05 7.82 -13.28
N VAL A 186 -10.05 7.06 -12.85
CA VAL A 186 -9.86 5.80 -12.12
C VAL A 186 -9.10 4.79 -12.99
N PHE A 187 -9.41 4.73 -14.29
CA PHE A 187 -8.69 3.88 -15.24
C PHE A 187 -7.21 4.23 -15.34
N TYR A 188 -6.86 5.50 -15.55
CA TYR A 188 -5.45 5.91 -15.62
C TYR A 188 -4.72 5.72 -14.30
N ALA A 189 -5.37 6.00 -13.16
CA ALA A 189 -4.80 5.73 -11.85
C ALA A 189 -4.48 4.25 -11.66
N ARG A 190 -5.36 3.35 -12.14
CA ARG A 190 -5.09 1.90 -12.09
C ARG A 190 -3.94 1.50 -13.00
N ILE A 191 -3.87 2.03 -14.22
CA ILE A 191 -2.71 1.79 -15.10
C ILE A 191 -1.42 2.26 -14.43
N ARG A 192 -1.40 3.46 -13.85
CA ARG A 192 -0.23 4.00 -13.15
C ARG A 192 0.19 3.07 -12.00
N ALA A 193 -0.76 2.57 -11.22
CA ALA A 193 -0.47 1.63 -10.14
C ALA A 193 0.18 0.33 -10.66
N GLU A 194 -0.35 -0.28 -11.72
CA GLU A 194 0.22 -1.51 -12.28
C GLU A 194 1.59 -1.29 -12.93
N LEU A 195 1.73 -0.22 -13.71
CA LEU A 195 3.01 0.15 -14.32
C LEU A 195 4.06 0.44 -13.26
N HIS A 196 3.67 1.05 -12.15
CA HIS A 196 4.58 1.29 -11.04
C HIS A 196 5.16 -0.02 -10.50
N HIS A 197 4.31 -1.02 -10.24
CA HIS A 197 4.80 -2.33 -9.78
C HIS A 197 5.74 -2.98 -10.80
N LEU A 198 5.41 -2.93 -12.09
CA LEU A 198 6.26 -3.45 -13.16
C LEU A 198 7.63 -2.75 -13.19
N VAL A 199 7.65 -1.41 -13.19
CA VAL A 199 8.89 -0.62 -13.22
C VAL A 199 9.73 -0.90 -11.97
N HIS A 200 9.09 -1.02 -10.81
CA HIS A 200 9.77 -1.34 -9.56
C HIS A 200 10.43 -2.73 -9.59
N ALA A 201 9.74 -3.76 -10.11
CA ALA A 201 10.31 -5.10 -10.28
C ALA A 201 11.50 -5.09 -11.26
N LEU A 202 11.36 -4.40 -12.39
CA LEU A 202 12.43 -4.23 -13.38
C LEU A 202 13.65 -3.51 -12.81
N ALA A 203 13.45 -2.44 -12.02
CA ALA A 203 14.52 -1.69 -11.38
C ALA A 203 15.37 -2.55 -10.43
N ARG A 204 14.75 -3.56 -9.81
CA ARG A 204 15.41 -4.54 -8.92
C ARG A 204 15.94 -5.77 -9.64
N ARG A 205 15.74 -5.86 -10.96
CA ARG A 205 16.05 -7.03 -11.80
C ARG A 205 15.32 -8.30 -11.32
N ASP A 206 14.15 -8.11 -10.74
CA ASP A 206 13.25 -9.19 -10.34
C ASP A 206 12.35 -9.54 -11.52
N TRP A 207 12.85 -10.41 -12.40
CA TRP A 207 12.17 -10.77 -13.64
C TRP A 207 10.90 -11.59 -13.41
N GLU A 208 10.87 -12.39 -12.33
CA GLU A 208 9.69 -13.20 -11.98
C GLU A 208 8.52 -12.30 -11.55
N GLU A 209 8.76 -11.33 -10.66
CA GLU A 209 7.74 -10.35 -10.25
C GLU A 209 7.31 -9.45 -11.43
N ALA A 210 8.26 -9.09 -12.31
CA ALA A 210 7.95 -8.31 -13.51
C ALA A 210 7.04 -9.08 -14.48
N LEU A 211 7.28 -10.38 -14.67
CA LEU A 211 6.42 -11.25 -15.48
C LEU A 211 5.04 -11.43 -14.82
N GLY A 212 4.98 -11.65 -13.51
CA GLY A 212 3.72 -11.74 -12.77
C GLY A 212 2.88 -10.46 -12.83
N SER A 213 3.52 -9.31 -13.02
CA SER A 213 2.85 -8.01 -13.20
C SER A 213 2.14 -7.87 -14.55
N ILE A 214 2.53 -8.67 -15.54
CA ILE A 214 1.94 -8.66 -16.88
C ILE A 214 0.92 -9.79 -16.93
N ARG A 215 -0.37 -9.46 -16.97
CA ARG A 215 -1.40 -10.47 -17.24
C ARG A 215 -1.23 -10.98 -18.68
N ALA A 216 -0.61 -12.15 -18.82
CA ALA A 216 -0.73 -12.92 -20.04
C ALA A 216 -2.20 -13.21 -20.26
N ARG A 217 -2.66 -12.89 -21.46
CA ARG A 217 -4.03 -13.13 -21.89
C ARG A 217 -4.19 -14.67 -22.02
N PRO A 218 -5.16 -15.32 -21.35
CA PRO A 218 -5.27 -16.78 -21.34
C PRO A 218 -5.65 -17.39 -22.69
N ASP A 219 -5.96 -16.58 -23.71
CA ASP A 219 -6.17 -16.97 -25.11
C ASP A 219 -4.88 -17.34 -25.85
N LEU A 220 -3.72 -17.36 -25.19
CA LEU A 220 -2.42 -17.73 -25.77
C LEU A 220 -1.91 -19.10 -25.30
N GLU A 221 -2.80 -20.04 -25.00
CA GLU A 221 -2.41 -21.46 -24.94
C GLU A 221 -2.09 -21.97 -26.36
N GLY A 222 -0.86 -21.71 -26.81
CA GLY A 222 -0.22 -22.49 -27.88
C GLY A 222 -0.34 -21.98 -29.31
N GLU A 223 -0.97 -20.83 -29.58
CA GLU A 223 -0.89 -20.23 -30.92
C GLU A 223 0.21 -19.17 -30.99
N ASP A 224 1.24 -19.46 -31.79
CA ASP A 224 2.21 -18.47 -32.23
C ASP A 224 1.49 -17.31 -32.94
N TRP A 225 1.88 -16.09 -32.62
CA TRP A 225 1.32 -14.89 -33.24
C TRP A 225 1.47 -14.97 -34.76
N THR A 226 0.35 -15.03 -35.48
CA THR A 226 0.31 -14.98 -36.96
C THR A 226 -0.41 -13.71 -37.43
N GLU A 227 0.18 -13.03 -38.41
CA GLU A 227 -0.48 -11.96 -39.15
C GLU A 227 -1.55 -12.56 -40.07
N GLY A 228 -2.78 -12.71 -39.57
CA GLY A 228 -3.91 -13.11 -40.38
C GLY A 228 -4.32 -12.01 -41.38
N PRO A 229 -4.54 -12.33 -42.67
CA PRO A 229 -4.95 -11.35 -43.68
C PRO A 229 -6.42 -10.97 -43.47
N GLY A 230 -6.66 -9.95 -42.65
CA GLY A 230 -8.03 -9.44 -42.41
C GLY A 230 -8.20 -8.39 -41.31
N SER A 231 -7.17 -8.12 -40.50
CA SER A 231 -7.27 -7.19 -39.36
C SER A 231 -7.07 -5.71 -39.73
N SER A 232 -7.83 -5.19 -40.69
CA SER A 232 -7.77 -3.75 -41.03
C SER A 232 -8.66 -2.85 -40.14
N ARG A 233 -9.31 -3.36 -39.08
CA ARG A 233 -10.15 -2.53 -38.20
C ARG A 233 -10.20 -3.00 -36.74
N ARG A 234 -9.07 -2.97 -36.03
CA ARG A 234 -9.08 -2.82 -34.56
C ARG A 234 -7.72 -2.35 -34.05
N TRP A 235 -7.50 -1.04 -34.15
CA TRP A 235 -6.40 -0.38 -33.44
C TRP A 235 -6.67 -0.45 -31.94
N ILE A 236 -5.75 -0.99 -31.14
CA ILE A 236 -5.31 -0.49 -29.83
C ILE A 236 -3.94 -1.13 -29.52
N LEU A 237 -2.91 -0.29 -29.62
CA LEU A 237 -1.57 -0.30 -29.03
C LEU A 237 -1.07 -1.60 -28.39
N THR A 238 -0.16 -2.27 -29.09
CA THR A 238 0.76 -3.29 -28.55
C THR A 238 2.15 -2.67 -28.45
N LEU A 239 2.68 -2.45 -27.24
CA LEU A 239 4.09 -2.09 -27.07
C LEU A 239 4.93 -3.36 -27.16
N ARG A 240 5.67 -3.49 -28.26
CA ARG A 240 6.55 -4.61 -28.58
C ARG A 240 7.97 -4.19 -28.17
N ILE A 241 8.57 -4.85 -27.18
CA ILE A 241 10.04 -4.93 -27.08
C ILE A 241 10.40 -6.37 -27.38
N SER A 242 10.90 -6.56 -28.60
CA SER A 242 11.43 -7.82 -29.08
C SER A 242 12.83 -7.98 -28.50
N VAL A 243 13.04 -9.02 -27.68
CA VAL A 243 14.39 -9.52 -27.41
C VAL A 243 14.46 -10.92 -28.02
N ALA A 244 14.83 -10.96 -29.28
CA ALA A 244 15.43 -12.13 -29.91
C ALA A 244 16.78 -11.67 -30.46
N TRP A 245 17.77 -12.56 -30.37
CA TRP A 245 19.20 -12.44 -30.72
C TRP A 245 20.13 -11.92 -29.62
N MET A 246 20.66 -12.81 -28.79
CA MET A 246 22.03 -13.35 -28.89
C MET A 246 22.29 -14.33 -27.73
N PHE A 247 23.09 -15.35 -28.03
CA PHE A 247 23.81 -16.28 -27.15
C PHE A 247 23.87 -15.98 -25.64
#